data_AF-A0A821H7Q8-F1
#
_entry.id   AF-A0A821H7Q8-F1
#
_cell.length_a   1.000
_cell.length_b   1.000
_cell.length_c   1.000
_cell.angle_alpha   90.00
_cell.angle_beta   90.00
_cell.angle_gamma   90.00
#
_symmetry.space_group_name_H-M   'P 1'
#
loop_
_entity.id
_entity.type
_entity.pdbx_description
1 polymer ?
#
loop_
_entity_poly.entity_id
_entity_poly.type
_entity_poly.pdbx_seq_one_letter_code
_entity_poly.pdbx_strand_id
1 'polypeptide(L)'
;MQVILACFQLIKAQRQNQVIDTRLIGRIVQSYVDLAFEENLFASHNSHEITWPTLKIYKDYFEIQFLQETKEFYCHEAANFLAHNAITEYLKKKVVQRLDEEVHRIQSYLHSSTLKPFVKIVEEVLIRDQLEAIYTEAKALLIYEKYSDK
;
A
#
# COMPACT_ATOMS: atom_id res chain seq x y z
N MET A 1 -21.34 -6.60 -0.36
CA MET A 1 -19.95 -7.05 -0.12
C MET A 1 -19.21 -7.60 -1.36
N GLN A 2 -19.86 -7.87 -2.50
CA GLN A 2 -19.16 -8.40 -3.70
C GLN A 2 -18.41 -7.33 -4.53
N VAL A 3 -18.90 -6.09 -4.57
CA VAL A 3 -18.30 -5.01 -5.38
C VAL A 3 -16.91 -4.61 -4.88
N ILE A 4 -16.71 -4.57 -3.57
CA ILE A 4 -15.41 -4.21 -2.99
C ILE A 4 -14.36 -5.30 -3.19
N LEU A 5 -14.76 -6.58 -3.12
CA LEU A 5 -13.88 -7.70 -3.43
C LEU A 5 -13.42 -7.67 -4.89
N ALA A 6 -14.33 -7.37 -5.81
CA ALA A 6 -13.97 -7.17 -7.22
C ALA A 6 -13.01 -5.99 -7.40
N CYS A 7 -13.17 -4.90 -6.64
CA CYS A 7 -12.25 -3.78 -6.63
C CYS A 7 -10.83 -4.19 -6.19
N PHE A 8 -10.70 -4.94 -5.09
CA PHE A 8 -9.39 -5.43 -4.64
C PHE A 8 -8.76 -6.44 -5.61
N GLN A 9 -9.56 -7.27 -6.27
CA GLN A 9 -9.07 -8.13 -7.35
C GLN A 9 -8.49 -7.34 -8.52
N LEU A 10 -9.13 -6.23 -8.93
CA LEU A 10 -8.60 -5.35 -9.97
C LEU A 10 -7.29 -4.68 -9.53
N ILE A 11 -7.21 -4.19 -8.29
CA ILE A 11 -5.97 -3.60 -7.74
C ILE A 11 -4.85 -4.65 -7.72
N LYS A 12 -5.15 -5.88 -7.30
CA LYS A 12 -4.19 -7.00 -7.30
C LYS A 12 -3.74 -7.35 -8.72
N ALA A 13 -4.65 -7.39 -9.68
CA ALA A 13 -4.34 -7.57 -11.09
C ALA A 13 -3.39 -6.47 -11.62
N GLN A 14 -3.64 -5.21 -11.25
CA GLN A 14 -2.76 -4.09 -11.60
C GLN A 14 -1.34 -4.26 -11.04
N ARG A 15 -1.20 -4.71 -9.78
CA ARG A 15 0.11 -5.03 -9.17
C ARG A 15 0.88 -6.11 -9.92
N GLN A 16 0.17 -6.98 -10.62
CA GLN A 16 0.72 -8.05 -11.46
C GLN A 16 0.98 -7.57 -12.90
N ASN A 17 1.01 -6.26 -13.14
CA ASN A 17 1.20 -5.62 -14.45
C ASN A 17 0.09 -5.92 -15.46
N GLN A 18 -1.11 -6.29 -14.99
CA GLN A 18 -2.27 -6.41 -15.88
C GLN A 18 -2.87 -5.04 -16.18
N VAL A 19 -3.27 -4.83 -17.44
CA VAL A 19 -3.99 -3.61 -17.85
C VAL A 19 -5.42 -3.69 -17.33
N ILE A 20 -5.79 -2.75 -16.46
CA ILE A 20 -7.12 -2.67 -15.85
C ILE A 20 -7.76 -1.30 -16.13
N ASP A 21 -9.09 -1.25 -16.14
CA ASP A 21 -9.82 0.01 -16.14
C ASP A 21 -9.89 0.59 -14.72
N THR A 22 -9.00 1.53 -14.43
CA THR A 22 -8.90 2.21 -13.12
C THR A 22 -10.07 3.16 -12.86
N ARG A 23 -10.86 3.53 -13.88
CA ARG A 23 -12.01 4.43 -13.71
C ARG A 23 -13.09 3.80 -12.83
N LEU A 24 -13.26 2.47 -12.93
CA LEU A 24 -14.22 1.75 -12.08
C LEU A 24 -13.83 1.82 -10.61
N ILE A 25 -12.53 1.67 -10.31
CA ILE A 25 -12.00 1.77 -8.95
C ILE A 25 -12.23 3.19 -8.42
N GLY A 26 -11.88 4.22 -9.21
CA GLY A 26 -12.09 5.61 -8.82
C GLY A 26 -13.56 5.95 -8.51
N ARG A 27 -14.51 5.44 -9.31
CA ARG A 27 -15.94 5.64 -9.05
C ARG A 27 -16.42 4.98 -7.77
N ILE A 28 -15.96 3.75 -7.50
CA ILE A 28 -16.30 3.02 -6.26
C ILE A 28 -15.76 3.79 -5.06
N VAL A 29 -14.49 4.19 -5.11
CA VAL A 29 -13.84 4.96 -4.03
C VAL A 29 -14.55 6.29 -3.79
N GLN A 30 -14.87 7.03 -4.86
CA GLN A 30 -15.59 8.29 -4.74
C GLN A 30 -16.96 8.09 -4.08
N SER A 31 -17.69 7.03 -4.41
CA SER A 31 -18.97 6.71 -3.76
C SER A 31 -18.83 6.50 -2.25
N TYR A 32 -17.76 5.85 -1.77
CA TYR A 32 -17.52 5.70 -0.32
C TYR A 32 -17.19 7.04 0.35
N VAL A 33 -16.49 7.92 -0.36
CA VAL A 33 -16.16 9.26 0.11
C VAL A 33 -17.43 10.14 0.18
N ASP A 34 -18.26 10.10 -0.87
CA ASP A 34 -19.52 10.85 -0.94
C ASP A 34 -20.50 10.41 0.15
N LEU A 35 -20.65 9.09 0.35
CA LEU A 35 -21.47 8.54 1.43
C LEU A 35 -20.97 8.97 2.82
N ALA A 36 -19.65 9.06 3.00
CA ALA A 36 -19.09 9.60 4.24
C ALA A 36 -19.51 11.05 4.46
N PHE A 37 -19.45 11.90 3.42
CA PHE A 37 -19.88 13.29 3.51
C PHE A 37 -21.38 13.42 3.81
N GLU A 38 -22.23 12.63 3.14
CA GLU A 38 -23.68 12.62 3.38
C GLU A 38 -24.02 12.26 4.84
N GLU A 39 -23.43 11.20 5.39
CA GLU A 39 -23.64 10.77 6.78
C GLU A 39 -23.30 11.89 7.78
N ASN A 40 -22.20 12.62 7.55
CA ASN A 40 -21.81 13.73 8.41
C ASN A 40 -22.80 14.91 8.31
N LEU A 41 -23.30 15.23 7.10
CA LEU A 41 -24.31 16.28 6.92
C LEU A 41 -25.59 15.95 7.68
N PHE A 42 -26.10 14.72 7.56
CA PHE A 42 -27.27 14.28 8.32
C PHE A 42 -27.04 14.33 9.84
N ALA A 43 -25.85 13.94 10.30
CA ALA A 43 -25.51 14.01 11.73
C ALA A 43 -25.49 15.46 12.24
N SER A 44 -24.85 16.38 11.50
CA SER A 44 -24.77 17.81 11.86
C SER A 44 -26.12 18.53 11.80
N HIS A 45 -27.05 18.09 10.95
CA HIS A 45 -28.41 18.63 10.95
C HIS A 45 -29.22 18.22 12.18
N ASN A 46 -28.91 17.07 12.79
CA ASN A 46 -29.64 16.51 13.93
C ASN A 46 -29.00 16.81 15.29
N SER A 47 -27.74 17.26 15.32
CA SER A 47 -27.06 17.75 16.53
C SER A 47 -26.77 19.25 16.42
N HIS A 48 -26.98 20.02 17.48
CA HIS A 48 -26.54 21.44 17.56
C HIS A 48 -25.01 21.57 17.70
N GLU A 49 -24.25 20.62 17.15
CA GLU A 49 -22.78 20.61 17.17
C GLU A 49 -22.24 20.72 15.74
N ILE A 50 -21.24 21.59 15.57
CA ILE A 50 -20.46 21.66 14.32
C ILE A 50 -19.54 20.44 14.29
N THR A 51 -19.98 19.37 13.63
CA THR A 51 -19.16 18.18 13.37
C THR A 51 -18.38 18.37 12.08
N TRP A 52 -17.06 18.26 12.16
CA TRP A 52 -16.19 18.27 10.97
C TRP A 52 -16.43 16.99 10.15
N PRO A 53 -16.46 17.08 8.81
CA PRO A 53 -16.66 15.90 7.97
C PRO A 53 -15.61 14.82 8.26
N THR A 54 -16.07 13.64 8.66
CA THR A 54 -15.24 12.46 8.90
C THR A 54 -15.26 11.54 7.69
N LEU A 55 -14.10 10.97 7.32
CA LEU A 55 -14.01 9.97 6.25
C LEU A 55 -14.30 8.55 6.78
N LYS A 56 -15.15 8.43 7.80
CA LYS A 56 -15.32 7.18 8.57
C LYS A 56 -15.75 6.02 7.68
N ILE A 57 -16.75 6.22 6.82
CA ILE A 57 -17.22 5.18 5.89
C ILE A 57 -16.09 4.74 4.94
N TYR A 58 -15.37 5.68 4.32
CA TYR A 58 -14.24 5.35 3.46
C TYR A 58 -13.16 4.56 4.22
N LYS A 59 -12.84 4.97 5.45
CA LYS A 59 -11.79 4.32 6.23
C LYS A 59 -12.17 2.91 6.68
N ASP A 60 -13.34 2.78 7.29
CA ASP A 60 -13.82 1.54 7.90
C ASP A 60 -14.11 0.47 6.85
N TYR A 61 -14.70 0.86 5.72
CA TYR A 61 -15.15 -0.10 4.71
C TYR A 61 -14.15 -0.29 3.56
N PHE A 62 -13.24 0.65 3.29
CA PHE A 62 -12.30 0.53 2.17
C PHE A 62 -10.83 0.61 2.60
N GLU A 63 -10.40 1.69 3.25
CA GLU A 63 -8.97 1.97 3.50
C GLU A 63 -8.31 0.85 4.32
N ILE A 64 -8.96 0.39 5.39
CA ILE A 64 -8.40 -0.66 6.27
C ILE A 64 -8.18 -1.96 5.50
N GLN A 65 -9.17 -2.42 4.74
CA GLN A 65 -9.05 -3.66 3.98
C GLN A 65 -8.03 -3.52 2.84
N PHE A 66 -8.03 -2.39 2.14
CA PHE A 66 -7.03 -2.07 1.12
C PHE A 66 -5.60 -2.16 1.66
N LEU A 67 -5.37 -1.56 2.83
CA LEU A 67 -4.07 -1.56 3.50
C LEU A 67 -3.66 -2.96 3.94
N GLN A 68 -4.59 -3.78 4.45
CA GLN A 68 -4.34 -5.16 4.81
C GLN A 68 -3.94 -6.01 3.58
N GLU A 69 -4.72 -5.95 2.50
CA GLU A 69 -4.41 -6.71 1.28
C GLU A 69 -3.10 -6.25 0.63
N THR A 70 -2.78 -4.97 0.74
CA THR A 70 -1.49 -4.41 0.33
C THR A 70 -0.34 -5.01 1.14
N LYS A 71 -0.48 -5.04 2.47
CA LYS A 71 0.52 -5.62 3.37
C LYS A 71 0.79 -7.08 2.99
N GLU A 72 -0.28 -7.88 2.90
CA GLU A 72 -0.20 -9.29 2.56
C GLU A 72 0.45 -9.50 1.18
N PHE A 73 0.06 -8.74 0.17
CA PHE A 73 0.65 -8.84 -1.17
C PHE A 73 2.18 -8.64 -1.13
N TYR A 74 2.65 -7.59 -0.48
CA TYR A 74 4.07 -7.28 -0.43
C TYR A 74 4.88 -8.23 0.45
N CYS A 75 4.28 -8.79 1.51
CA CYS A 75 4.93 -9.82 2.31
C CYS A 75 5.21 -11.06 1.45
N HIS A 76 4.21 -11.53 0.69
CA HIS A 76 4.37 -12.69 -0.19
C HIS A 76 5.37 -12.43 -1.31
N GLU A 77 5.31 -11.24 -1.91
CA GLU A 77 6.23 -10.89 -2.98
C GLU A 77 7.68 -10.79 -2.50
N ALA A 78 7.92 -10.12 -1.37
CA ALA A 78 9.24 -10.00 -0.79
C ALA A 78 9.83 -11.38 -0.47
N ALA A 79 9.06 -12.23 0.20
CA ALA A 79 9.47 -13.60 0.52
C ALA A 79 9.81 -14.41 -0.74
N ASN A 80 8.94 -14.36 -1.77
CA ASN A 80 9.17 -15.08 -3.02
C ASN A 80 10.40 -14.56 -3.79
N PHE A 81 10.61 -13.24 -3.79
CA PHE A 81 11.76 -12.65 -4.47
C PHE A 81 13.08 -13.01 -3.76
N LEU A 82 13.12 -12.87 -2.43
CA LEU A 82 14.31 -13.14 -1.61
C LEU A 82 14.67 -14.62 -1.54
N ALA A 83 13.73 -15.53 -1.79
CA ALA A 83 14.03 -16.96 -1.91
C ALA A 83 14.94 -17.29 -3.11
N HIS A 84 14.98 -16.42 -4.13
CA HIS A 84 15.68 -16.70 -5.40
C HIS A 84 16.69 -15.63 -5.80
N ASN A 85 16.77 -14.51 -5.06
CA ASN A 85 17.57 -13.34 -5.42
C ASN A 85 18.26 -12.75 -4.20
N ALA A 86 19.38 -12.06 -4.43
CA ALA A 86 20.09 -11.35 -3.37
C ALA A 86 19.29 -10.15 -2.83
N ILE A 87 19.46 -9.86 -1.53
CA ILE A 87 18.83 -8.73 -0.86
C ILE A 87 19.28 -7.37 -1.45
N THR A 88 20.49 -7.30 -2.01
CA THR A 88 21.00 -6.11 -2.71
C THR A 88 20.20 -5.78 -3.98
N GLU A 89 19.85 -6.79 -4.78
CA GLU A 89 19.00 -6.64 -5.96
C GLU A 89 17.55 -6.30 -5.55
N TYR A 90 17.06 -6.90 -4.47
CA TYR A 90 15.75 -6.60 -3.91
C TYR A 90 15.61 -5.12 -3.52
N LEU A 91 16.57 -4.57 -2.77
CA LEU A 91 16.54 -3.16 -2.37
C LEU A 91 16.60 -2.21 -3.57
N LYS A 92 17.50 -2.49 -4.53
CA LYS A 92 17.74 -1.60 -5.69
C LYS A 92 16.59 -1.63 -6.69
N LYS A 93 16.05 -2.81 -6.99
CA LYS A 93 15.07 -2.97 -8.08
C LYS A 93 13.64 -3.07 -7.59
N LYS A 94 13.39 -3.80 -6.50
CA LYS A 94 12.01 -4.05 -6.04
C LYS A 94 11.47 -2.94 -5.16
N VAL A 95 12.21 -2.53 -4.12
CA VAL A 95 11.67 -1.56 -3.15
C VAL A 95 11.36 -0.21 -3.78
N VAL A 96 12.32 0.38 -4.49
CA VAL A 96 12.16 1.70 -5.13
C VAL A 96 11.03 1.69 -6.16
N GLN A 97 11.06 0.71 -7.07
CA GLN A 97 10.04 0.56 -8.11
C GLN A 97 8.63 0.46 -7.52
N ARG A 98 8.46 -0.34 -6.46
CA ARG A 98 7.13 -0.59 -5.87
C ARG A 98 6.61 0.58 -5.07
N LEU A 99 7.47 1.35 -4.42
CA LEU A 99 7.06 2.61 -3.79
C LEU A 99 6.54 3.59 -4.85
N ASP A 100 7.25 3.78 -5.96
CA ASP A 100 6.85 4.69 -7.03
C ASP A 100 5.52 4.28 -7.68
N GLU A 101 5.37 3.00 -8.03
CA GLU A 101 4.15 2.45 -8.62
C GLU A 101 2.91 2.69 -7.73
N GLU A 102 3.08 2.58 -6.41
CA GLU A 102 1.97 2.71 -5.48
C GLU A 102 1.65 4.16 -5.13
N VAL A 103 2.65 5.04 -5.06
CA VAL A 103 2.40 6.48 -4.95
C VAL A 103 1.55 6.94 -6.13
N HIS A 104 1.93 6.53 -7.35
CA HIS A 104 1.14 6.83 -8.54
C HIS A 104 -0.29 6.26 -8.47
N ARG A 105 -0.43 5.05 -7.93
CA ARG A 105 -1.72 4.39 -7.78
C ARG A 105 -2.66 5.13 -6.82
N ILE A 106 -2.16 5.51 -5.64
CA ILE A 106 -2.95 6.26 -4.66
C ILE A 106 -3.42 7.57 -5.26
N GLN A 107 -2.51 8.30 -5.91
CA GLN A 107 -2.81 9.57 -6.56
C GLN A 107 -3.83 9.44 -7.69
N SER A 108 -3.92 8.27 -8.32
CA SER A 108 -4.81 8.04 -9.46
C SER A 108 -6.28 7.86 -9.06
N TYR A 109 -6.56 7.16 -7.96
CA TYR A 109 -7.94 6.75 -7.66
C TYR A 109 -8.27 6.54 -6.17
N LEU A 110 -7.35 6.82 -5.24
CA LEU A 110 -7.62 6.73 -3.79
C LEU A 110 -7.72 8.11 -3.15
N HIS A 111 -8.38 8.18 -1.99
CA HIS A 111 -8.41 9.43 -1.24
C HIS A 111 -7.03 9.75 -0.67
N SER A 112 -6.64 11.03 -0.65
CA SER A 112 -5.30 11.49 -0.23
C SER A 112 -4.94 11.12 1.20
N SER A 113 -5.94 10.92 2.08
CA SER A 113 -5.76 10.44 3.45
C SER A 113 -5.03 9.09 3.52
N THR A 114 -5.11 8.28 2.47
CA THR A 114 -4.54 6.93 2.42
C THR A 114 -3.04 6.92 2.16
N LEU A 115 -2.47 8.00 1.61
CA LEU A 115 -1.04 8.05 1.26
C LEU A 115 -0.13 7.78 2.47
N LYS A 116 -0.37 8.47 3.59
CA LYS A 116 0.46 8.34 4.79
C LYS A 116 0.42 6.94 5.43
N PRO A 117 -0.76 6.36 5.75
CA PRO A 117 -0.81 5.01 6.31
C PRO A 117 -0.29 3.95 5.33
N PHE A 118 -0.49 4.16 4.03
CA PHE A 118 0.03 3.29 3.00
C PHE A 118 1.56 3.25 2.97
N VAL A 119 2.23 4.42 2.88
CA VAL A 119 3.69 4.49 2.86
C VAL A 119 4.27 3.79 4.07
N LYS A 120 3.68 4.01 5.25
CA LYS A 120 4.09 3.34 6.48
C LYS A 120 4.04 1.81 6.37
N ILE A 121 2.96 1.25 5.82
CA ILE A 121 2.81 -0.21 5.68
C ILE A 121 3.79 -0.77 4.67
N VAL A 122 3.99 -0.10 3.54
CA VAL A 122 4.91 -0.59 2.51
C VAL A 122 6.36 -0.48 2.98
N GLU A 123 6.75 0.60 3.68
CA GLU A 123 8.06 0.71 4.32
C GLU A 123 8.28 -0.37 5.39
N GLU A 124 7.25 -0.66 6.19
CA GLU A 124 7.30 -1.72 7.19
C GLU A 124 7.61 -3.08 6.54
N VAL A 125 6.83 -3.48 5.55
CA VAL A 125 6.98 -4.79 4.90
C VAL A 125 8.24 -4.89 4.05
N LEU A 126 8.51 -3.86 3.24
CA LEU A 126 9.58 -3.95 2.25
C LEU A 126 10.95 -3.67 2.83
N ILE A 127 11.04 -2.87 3.91
CA ILE A 127 12.33 -2.44 4.48
C ILE A 127 12.47 -2.98 5.90
N ARG A 128 11.55 -2.63 6.81
CA ARG A 128 11.70 -2.92 8.25
C ARG A 128 11.75 -4.42 8.52
N ASP A 129 10.84 -5.19 7.91
CA ASP A 129 10.77 -6.63 8.08
C ASP A 129 11.98 -7.36 7.48
N GLN A 130 12.73 -6.69 6.58
CA GLN A 130 13.90 -7.25 5.91
C GLN A 130 15.24 -6.80 6.53
N LEU A 131 15.22 -6.00 7.61
CA LEU A 131 16.43 -5.40 8.19
C LEU A 131 17.48 -6.43 8.62
N GLU A 132 17.07 -7.59 9.13
CA GLU A 132 17.99 -8.64 9.54
C GLU A 132 18.74 -9.23 8.34
N ALA A 133 18.03 -9.49 7.24
CA ALA A 133 18.62 -9.96 5.99
C ALA A 133 19.58 -8.91 5.39
N ILE A 134 19.17 -7.64 5.41
CA ILE A 134 20.00 -6.51 4.96
C ILE A 134 21.29 -6.43 5.77
N TYR A 135 21.19 -6.54 7.09
CA TYR A 135 22.36 -6.46 7.99
C TYR A 135 23.31 -7.64 7.81
N THR A 136 22.77 -8.83 7.59
CA THR A 136 23.55 -10.05 7.36
C THR A 136 24.35 -9.96 6.07
N GLU A 137 23.72 -9.52 4.98
CA GLU A 137 24.39 -9.29 3.70
C GLU A 137 25.45 -8.19 3.81
N ALA A 138 25.12 -7.06 4.44
CA ALA A 138 26.06 -5.96 4.62
C ALA A 138 27.34 -6.42 5.35
N LYS A 139 27.20 -7.25 6.39
CA LYS A 139 28.34 -7.86 7.08
C LYS A 139 29.16 -8.75 6.15
N ALA A 140 28.51 -9.61 5.37
CA ALA A 140 29.20 -10.52 4.45
C ALA A 140 30.04 -9.74 3.41
N LEU A 141 29.47 -8.67 2.86
CA LEU A 141 30.15 -7.79 1.90
C LEU A 141 31.36 -7.08 2.52
N LEU A 142 31.22 -6.53 3.74
CA LEU A 142 32.33 -5.87 4.44
C LEU A 142 33.47 -6.83 4.79
N ILE A 143 33.14 -8.10 5.08
CA ILE A 143 34.15 -9.14 5.32
C ILE A 143 34.88 -9.45 4.01
N TYR A 144 34.15 -9.60 2.90
CA TYR A 144 34.74 -9.88 1.59
C TYR A 144 35.71 -8.78 1.13
N GLU A 145 35.35 -7.50 1.27
CA GLU A 145 36.23 -6.37 0.95
C GLU A 145 37.56 -6.44 1.73
N LYS A 146 37.51 -6.75 3.04
CA LYS A 146 38.72 -6.88 3.86
C LYS A 146 39.67 -8.00 3.43
N TYR A 147 39.17 -9.03 2.74
CA TYR A 147 39.98 -10.13 2.23
C TYR A 147 40.46 -9.89 0.80
N SER A 148 39.77 -9.06 0.01
CA SER A 148 40.17 -8.72 -1.36
C SER A 148 41.27 -7.66 -1.42
N ASP A 149 41.49 -6.91 -0.34
CA ASP A 149 42.58 -5.91 -0.20
C ASP A 149 43.93 -6.51 0.25
N LYS A 150 44.11 -7.84 0.09
CA LYS A 150 45.36 -8.57 0.36
C LYS A 150 45.87 -9.29 -0.88
#